data_AF-A0A367YKE3-F1
#
_entry.id   AF-A0A367YKE3-F1
#
_cell.length_a   1.000
_cell.length_b   1.000
_cell.length_c   1.000
_cell.angle_alpha   90.00
_cell.angle_beta   90.00
_cell.angle_gamma   90.00
#
_symmetry.space_group_name_H-M   'P 1'
#
loop_
_entity.id
_entity.type
_entity.pdbx_description
1 polymer ?
#
loop_
_entity_poly.entity_id
_entity_poly.type
_entity_poly.pdbx_seq_one_letter_code
_entity_poly.pdbx_strand_id
1 'polypeptide(L)'
;MTIPIISIIKSRAYIYPFKGLIYFFMHPAIWPFYITILIPQLTLTLIIYSVMFATFFPPQAVIYTLLMGPLGVIGAWYNLILQASTLSIFIVIISLMPHIQRVAYDAVLVRECSEDVVLMGKLRRYKKLPIRVRVSEYLKAMSDLSIFPFLLIKLLVFGLIYFIPFVGPIIVLLFQSSRRGVKAHGRYFKLRGFLRSDIREIHKLNRPAYMGYGIVALWLELFPFANMFFMFTNTLGAALWAVDIERNEKATAEKNAIEMQQLTGLLEKRIQLSSNDNHQGAQLVTILSQPPEANQEITKEENTHQENANV
;
A
#
# COMPACT_ATOMS: atom_id res chain seq x y z
N MET A 1 5.87 6.10 24.75
CA MET A 1 4.69 5.46 24.14
C MET A 1 3.82 6.57 23.54
N THR A 2 4.00 6.93 22.27
CA THR A 2 3.26 8.04 21.65
C THR A 2 1.78 7.70 21.54
N ILE A 3 0.91 8.65 21.87
CA ILE A 3 -0.55 8.52 21.73
C ILE A 3 -0.86 8.03 20.30
N PRO A 4 -1.71 6.99 20.13
CA PRO A 4 -1.99 6.40 18.81
C PRO A 4 -2.42 7.44 17.78
N ILE A 5 -3.12 8.49 18.23
CA ILE A 5 -3.59 9.61 17.41
C ILE A 5 -2.43 10.39 16.76
N ILE A 6 -1.36 10.69 17.51
CA ILE A 6 -0.21 11.45 16.98
C ILE A 6 0.49 10.66 15.87
N SER A 7 0.64 9.35 16.05
CA SER A 7 1.24 8.48 15.04
C SER A 7 0.39 8.37 13.77
N ILE A 8 -0.94 8.41 13.91
CA ILE A 8 -1.89 8.47 12.79
C ILE A 8 -1.73 9.78 12.03
N ILE A 9 -1.68 10.91 12.73
CA ILE A 9 -1.54 12.23 12.11
C ILE A 9 -0.18 12.34 11.39
N LYS A 10 0.89 11.85 12.02
CA LYS A 10 2.24 11.85 11.42
C LYS A 10 2.31 11.01 10.15
N SER A 11 1.55 9.92 10.06
CA SER A 11 1.55 9.05 8.88
C SER A 11 0.97 9.70 7.61
N ARG A 12 0.14 10.75 7.76
CA ARG A 12 -0.59 11.43 6.66
C ARG A 12 -1.45 10.54 5.76
N ALA A 13 -1.62 9.26 6.11
CA ALA A 13 -2.36 8.31 5.30
C ALA A 13 -3.87 8.59 5.25
N TYR A 14 -4.39 9.33 6.22
CA TYR A 14 -5.79 9.77 6.28
C TYR A 14 -6.18 10.74 5.15
N ILE A 15 -5.20 11.32 4.42
CA ILE A 15 -5.44 12.27 3.34
C ILE A 15 -5.82 11.55 2.03
N TYR A 16 -5.37 10.30 1.84
CA TYR A 16 -5.57 9.58 0.58
C TYR A 16 -7.02 9.29 0.19
N PRO A 17 -7.95 8.96 1.11
CA PRO A 17 -9.37 8.87 0.77
C PRO A 17 -9.91 10.15 0.11
N PHE A 18 -9.52 11.33 0.62
CA PHE A 18 -9.87 12.61 0.02
C PHE A 18 -9.14 12.86 -1.30
N LYS A 19 -7.85 12.50 -1.41
CA LYS A 19 -7.14 12.56 -2.70
C LYS A 19 -7.86 11.73 -3.76
N GLY A 20 -8.34 10.53 -3.41
CA GLY A 20 -9.09 9.67 -4.33
C GLY A 20 -10.42 10.28 -4.78
N LEU A 21 -11.12 10.98 -3.89
CA LEU A 21 -12.32 11.74 -4.23
C LEU A 21 -12.02 12.89 -5.19
N ILE A 22 -10.98 13.69 -4.90
CA ILE A 22 -10.57 14.80 -5.77
C ILE A 22 -10.10 14.26 -7.13
N TYR A 23 -9.31 13.19 -7.13
CA TYR A 23 -8.80 12.53 -8.32
C TYR A 23 -9.92 12.05 -9.26
N PHE A 24 -11.02 11.54 -8.69
CA PHE A 24 -12.21 11.18 -9.46
C PHE A 24 -12.77 12.37 -10.24
N PHE A 25 -12.89 13.54 -9.61
CA PHE A 25 -13.41 14.74 -10.27
C PHE A 25 -12.40 15.38 -11.24
N MET A 26 -11.11 15.32 -10.92
CA MET A 26 -10.04 15.88 -11.76
C MET A 26 -9.75 15.04 -13.01
N HIS A 27 -10.16 13.77 -13.03
CA HIS A 27 -9.90 12.87 -14.16
C HIS A 27 -11.17 12.24 -14.72
N PRO A 28 -11.84 12.92 -15.67
CA PRO A 28 -13.04 12.42 -16.34
C PRO A 28 -12.84 11.05 -17.02
N ALA A 29 -11.60 10.70 -17.40
CA ALA A 29 -11.25 9.40 -17.96
C ALA A 29 -11.59 8.21 -17.03
N ILE A 30 -11.81 8.44 -15.73
CA ILE A 30 -12.12 7.40 -14.76
C ILE A 30 -13.64 7.17 -14.65
N TRP A 31 -14.45 8.16 -15.04
CA TRP A 31 -15.90 8.11 -14.91
C TRP A 31 -16.54 6.92 -15.65
N PRO A 32 -16.08 6.49 -16.85
CA PRO A 32 -16.62 5.31 -17.50
C PRO A 32 -16.53 4.05 -16.61
N PHE A 33 -15.46 3.90 -15.82
CA PHE A 33 -15.34 2.76 -14.90
C PHE A 33 -16.40 2.79 -13.80
N TYR A 34 -16.77 3.98 -13.31
CA TYR A 34 -17.82 4.14 -12.29
C TYR A 34 -19.22 3.96 -12.88
N ILE A 35 -19.50 4.53 -14.05
CA ILE A 35 -20.79 4.36 -14.75
C ILE A 35 -21.04 2.90 -15.12
N THR A 36 -19.98 2.16 -15.47
CA THR A 36 -20.05 0.70 -15.71
C THR A 36 -20.51 -0.09 -14.48
N ILE A 37 -20.39 0.46 -13.26
CA ILE A 37 -20.94 -0.16 -12.05
C ILE A 37 -22.38 0.30 -11.79
N LEU A 38 -22.63 1.59 -12.00
CA LEU A 38 -23.92 2.21 -11.70
C LEU A 38 -25.05 1.56 -12.50
N ILE A 39 -24.82 1.27 -13.79
CA ILE A 39 -25.83 0.67 -14.66
C ILE A 39 -26.23 -0.75 -14.19
N PRO A 40 -25.30 -1.71 -13.99
CA PRO A 40 -25.64 -3.01 -13.41
C PRO A 40 -26.27 -2.92 -12.03
N GLN A 41 -25.85 -1.98 -11.17
CA GLN A 41 -26.46 -1.81 -9.85
C GLN A 41 -27.92 -1.37 -9.95
N LEU A 42 -28.24 -0.40 -10.81
CA LEU A 42 -29.62 0.05 -11.01
C LEU A 42 -30.47 -1.07 -11.61
N THR A 43 -29.93 -1.78 -12.60
CA THR A 43 -30.59 -2.91 -13.25
C THR A 43 -30.89 -4.03 -12.26
N LEU A 44 -29.90 -4.40 -11.44
CA LEU A 44 -30.06 -5.44 -10.42
C LEU A 44 -31.07 -5.02 -9.34
N THR A 45 -31.01 -3.77 -8.89
CA THR A 45 -31.99 -3.23 -7.92
C THR A 45 -33.40 -3.29 -8.48
N LEU A 46 -33.60 -2.95 -9.75
CA LEU A 46 -34.90 -3.01 -10.41
C LEU A 46 -35.43 -4.45 -10.51
N ILE A 47 -34.57 -5.40 -10.87
CA ILE A 47 -34.93 -6.83 -10.95
C ILE A 47 -35.34 -7.34 -9.55
N ILE A 48 -34.52 -7.09 -8.53
CA ILE A 48 -34.78 -7.53 -7.16
C ILE A 48 -36.08 -6.90 -6.64
N TYR A 49 -36.25 -5.58 -6.85
CA TYR A 49 -37.45 -4.87 -6.45
C TYR A 49 -38.69 -5.47 -7.11
N SER A 50 -38.65 -5.75 -8.42
CA SER A 50 -39.78 -6.31 -9.15
C SER A 50 -40.19 -7.68 -8.61
N VAL A 51 -39.21 -8.56 -8.33
CA VAL A 51 -39.46 -9.89 -7.75
C VAL A 51 -40.02 -9.76 -6.33
N MET A 52 -39.45 -8.90 -5.50
CA MET A 52 -39.91 -8.67 -4.14
C MET A 52 -41.31 -8.03 -4.11
N PHE A 53 -41.61 -7.14 -5.05
CA PHE A 53 -42.92 -6.53 -5.19
C PHE A 53 -43.97 -7.56 -5.60
N ALA A 54 -43.65 -8.48 -6.50
CA ALA A 54 -44.60 -9.54 -6.86
C ALA A 54 -44.87 -10.53 -5.71
N THR A 55 -43.87 -10.80 -4.86
CA THR A 55 -43.93 -11.91 -3.88
C THR A 55 -44.17 -11.46 -2.44
N PHE A 56 -43.43 -10.46 -1.95
CA PHE A 56 -43.45 -10.02 -0.55
C PHE A 56 -44.39 -8.84 -0.30
N PHE A 57 -44.64 -7.98 -1.29
CA PHE A 57 -45.49 -6.81 -1.10
C PHE A 57 -46.94 -7.15 -0.73
N PRO A 58 -47.66 -8.10 -1.40
CA PRO A 58 -49.04 -8.38 -1.03
C PRO A 58 -49.23 -8.82 0.43
N PRO A 59 -48.49 -9.83 0.97
CA PRO A 59 -48.65 -10.19 2.38
C PRO A 59 -48.19 -9.08 3.32
N GLN A 60 -47.13 -8.34 2.98
CA GLN A 60 -46.63 -7.25 3.80
C GLN A 60 -47.61 -6.07 3.86
N ALA A 61 -48.26 -5.73 2.75
CA ALA A 61 -49.26 -4.68 2.67
C ALA A 61 -50.48 -5.01 3.54
N VAL A 62 -50.94 -6.26 3.56
CA VAL A 62 -52.03 -6.70 4.44
C VAL A 62 -51.66 -6.51 5.91
N ILE A 63 -50.47 -6.97 6.32
CA ILE A 63 -50.01 -6.84 7.71
C ILE A 63 -49.89 -5.38 8.13
N TYR A 64 -49.25 -4.55 7.31
CA TYR A 64 -49.09 -3.13 7.63
C TYR A 64 -50.43 -2.39 7.64
N THR A 65 -51.35 -2.74 6.74
CA THR A 65 -52.70 -2.15 6.71
C THR A 65 -53.49 -2.53 7.95
N LEU A 66 -53.33 -3.76 8.45
CA LEU A 66 -53.97 -4.20 9.69
C LEU A 66 -53.44 -3.46 10.92
N LEU A 67 -52.13 -3.17 10.97
CA LEU A 67 -51.50 -2.50 12.11
C LEU A 67 -51.68 -0.97 12.12
N MET A 68 -51.59 -0.32 10.95
CA MET A 68 -51.54 1.14 10.83
C MET A 68 -52.72 1.73 10.02
N GLY A 69 -53.71 0.91 9.67
CA GLY A 69 -54.84 1.33 8.84
C GLY A 69 -54.47 1.50 7.35
N PRO A 70 -55.30 2.19 6.55
CA PRO A 70 -55.10 2.33 5.09
C PRO A 70 -53.75 2.94 4.68
N LEU A 71 -53.15 3.79 5.53
CA LEU A 71 -51.83 4.37 5.31
C LEU A 71 -50.69 3.34 5.42
N GLY A 72 -50.96 2.18 6.02
CA GLY A 72 -50.01 1.06 6.14
C GLY A 72 -49.48 0.58 4.80
N VAL A 73 -50.25 0.68 3.72
CA VAL A 73 -49.79 0.32 2.35
C VAL A 73 -48.58 1.14 1.93
N ILE A 74 -48.55 2.44 2.25
CA ILE A 74 -47.42 3.33 1.93
C ILE A 74 -46.19 2.92 2.76
N GLY A 75 -46.40 2.59 4.04
CA GLY A 75 -45.35 2.09 4.92
C GLY A 75 -44.75 0.77 4.41
N ALA A 76 -45.59 -0.17 3.97
CA ALA A 76 -45.16 -1.43 3.38
C ALA A 76 -44.35 -1.21 2.09
N TRP A 77 -44.81 -0.32 1.21
CA TRP A 77 -44.11 0.03 -0.02
C TRP A 77 -42.73 0.65 0.25
N TYR A 78 -42.65 1.63 1.15
CA TYR A 78 -41.38 2.25 1.55
C TYR A 78 -40.41 1.23 2.16
N ASN A 79 -40.91 0.38 3.06
CA ASN A 79 -40.09 -0.64 3.70
C ASN A 79 -39.58 -1.68 2.68
N LEU A 80 -40.40 -2.08 1.72
CA LEU A 80 -40.00 -2.96 0.63
C LEU A 80 -38.87 -2.37 -0.22
N ILE A 81 -38.94 -1.08 -0.56
CA ILE A 81 -37.88 -0.37 -1.31
C ILE A 81 -36.56 -0.43 -0.52
N LEU A 82 -36.59 -0.17 0.78
CA LEU A 82 -35.40 -0.23 1.63
C LEU A 82 -34.79 -1.63 1.68
N GLN A 83 -35.62 -2.67 1.83
CA GLN A 83 -35.15 -4.06 1.82
C GLN A 83 -34.54 -4.46 0.47
N ALA A 84 -35.22 -4.14 -0.64
CA ALA A 84 -34.75 -4.42 -1.99
C ALA A 84 -33.42 -3.71 -2.29
N SER A 85 -33.30 -2.43 -1.90
CA SER A 85 -32.05 -1.66 -2.04
C SER A 85 -30.90 -2.28 -1.24
N THR A 86 -31.15 -2.64 0.02
CA THR A 86 -30.14 -3.27 0.89
C THR A 86 -29.66 -4.60 0.32
N LEU A 87 -30.58 -5.44 -0.15
CA LEU A 87 -30.26 -6.73 -0.77
C LEU A 87 -29.46 -6.55 -2.07
N SER A 88 -29.86 -5.60 -2.92
CA SER A 88 -29.14 -5.29 -4.16
C SER A 88 -27.71 -4.83 -3.88
N ILE A 89 -27.52 -3.86 -2.98
CA ILE A 89 -26.20 -3.36 -2.58
C ILE A 89 -25.33 -4.51 -2.06
N PHE A 90 -25.89 -5.39 -1.23
CA PHE A 90 -25.17 -6.54 -0.69
C PHE A 90 -24.66 -7.48 -1.80
N ILE A 91 -25.51 -7.79 -2.78
CA ILE A 91 -25.12 -8.63 -3.93
C ILE A 91 -24.03 -7.94 -4.76
N VAL A 92 -24.16 -6.64 -5.02
CA VAL A 92 -23.17 -5.85 -5.76
C VAL A 92 -21.81 -5.83 -5.04
N ILE A 93 -21.80 -5.63 -3.72
CA ILE A 93 -20.57 -5.60 -2.91
C ILE A 93 -19.83 -6.96 -2.96
N ILE A 94 -20.56 -8.06 -2.95
CA ILE A 94 -19.96 -9.41 -2.95
C ILE A 94 -19.49 -9.82 -4.34
N SER A 95 -20.32 -9.60 -5.35
CA SER A 95 -20.09 -10.13 -6.69
C SER A 95 -19.26 -9.19 -7.56
N LEU A 96 -19.74 -7.95 -7.70
CA LEU A 96 -19.31 -7.04 -8.75
C LEU A 96 -18.18 -6.11 -8.28
N MET A 97 -18.34 -5.52 -7.08
CA MET A 97 -17.41 -4.55 -6.51
C MET A 97 -15.93 -5.02 -6.49
N PRO A 98 -15.58 -6.26 -6.09
CA PRO A 98 -14.18 -6.69 -6.06
C PRO A 98 -13.52 -6.72 -7.44
N HIS A 99 -14.32 -6.84 -8.51
CA HIS A 99 -13.79 -6.75 -9.86
C HIS A 99 -13.50 -5.31 -10.24
N ILE A 100 -14.46 -4.40 -10.07
CA ILE A 100 -14.27 -3.02 -10.54
C ILE A 100 -13.27 -2.28 -9.69
N GLN A 101 -13.26 -2.47 -8.37
CA GLN A 101 -12.21 -1.90 -7.52
C GLN A 101 -10.82 -2.27 -8.03
N ARG A 102 -10.61 -3.53 -8.47
CA ARG A 102 -9.33 -3.92 -9.09
C ARG A 102 -9.06 -3.18 -10.40
N VAL A 103 -10.05 -3.08 -11.29
CA VAL A 103 -9.88 -2.40 -12.59
C VAL A 103 -9.57 -0.92 -12.39
N ALA A 104 -10.29 -0.25 -11.50
CA ALA A 104 -10.06 1.16 -11.15
C ALA A 104 -8.67 1.35 -10.52
N TYR A 105 -8.28 0.46 -9.60
CA TYR A 105 -6.95 0.47 -8.98
C TYR A 105 -5.84 0.31 -10.03
N ASP A 106 -5.99 -0.67 -10.93
CA ASP A 106 -5.03 -0.92 -12.00
C ASP A 106 -4.96 0.27 -12.97
N ALA A 107 -6.08 0.91 -13.30
CA ALA A 107 -6.10 2.09 -14.15
C ALA A 107 -5.31 3.27 -13.56
N VAL A 108 -5.41 3.50 -12.23
CA VAL A 108 -4.60 4.51 -11.54
C VAL A 108 -3.12 4.13 -11.56
N LEU A 109 -2.77 2.87 -11.28
CA LEU A 109 -1.37 2.43 -11.35
C LEU A 109 -0.79 2.62 -12.74
N VAL A 110 -1.51 2.23 -13.79
CA VAL A 110 -1.07 2.38 -15.19
C VAL A 110 -0.81 3.83 -15.53
N ARG A 111 -1.67 4.74 -15.06
CA ARG A 111 -1.57 6.16 -15.36
C ARG A 111 -0.45 6.85 -14.58
N GLU A 112 -0.33 6.57 -13.28
CA GLU A 112 0.56 7.31 -12.39
C GLU A 112 1.93 6.63 -12.20
N CYS A 113 2.05 5.36 -12.56
CA CYS A 113 3.26 4.55 -12.39
C CYS A 113 3.76 4.00 -13.74
N SER A 114 3.50 4.72 -14.84
CA SER A 114 3.88 4.31 -16.20
C SER A 114 5.38 4.07 -16.39
N GLU A 115 6.21 4.73 -15.60
CA GLU A 115 7.67 4.61 -15.60
C GLU A 115 8.16 3.31 -14.91
N ASP A 116 7.31 2.64 -14.14
CA ASP A 116 7.65 1.39 -13.48
C ASP A 116 7.39 0.17 -14.37
N VAL A 117 8.38 -0.16 -15.20
CA VAL A 117 8.32 -1.33 -16.09
C VAL A 117 8.14 -2.65 -15.34
N VAL A 118 8.59 -2.77 -14.09
CA VAL A 118 8.51 -4.00 -13.29
C VAL A 118 7.08 -4.17 -12.77
N LEU A 119 6.52 -3.12 -12.18
CA LEU A 119 5.14 -3.13 -11.71
C LEU A 119 4.19 -3.34 -12.90
N MET A 120 4.40 -2.64 -14.02
CA MET A 120 3.62 -2.83 -15.25
C MET A 120 3.73 -4.25 -15.83
N GLY A 121 4.94 -4.82 -15.82
CA GLY A 121 5.16 -6.21 -16.22
C GLY A 121 4.40 -7.22 -15.34
N LYS A 122 4.27 -6.95 -14.03
CA LYS A 122 3.49 -7.77 -13.10
C LYS A 122 1.97 -7.55 -13.29
N LEU A 123 1.52 -6.34 -13.59
CA LEU A 123 0.12 -6.08 -13.96
C LEU A 123 -0.29 -6.90 -15.19
N ARG A 124 0.53 -6.90 -16.25
CA ARG A 124 0.23 -7.59 -17.52
C ARG A 124 0.20 -9.12 -17.37
N ARG A 125 1.04 -9.69 -16.51
CA ARG A 125 1.09 -11.15 -16.25
C ARG A 125 0.04 -11.65 -15.26
N TYR A 126 -0.76 -10.77 -14.65
CA TYR A 126 -1.73 -11.18 -13.65
C TYR A 126 -2.89 -11.98 -14.26
N LYS A 127 -2.88 -13.30 -14.08
CA LYS A 127 -3.94 -14.21 -14.54
C LYS A 127 -5.16 -14.15 -13.61
N LYS A 128 -6.35 -13.91 -14.16
CA LYS A 128 -7.61 -13.96 -13.41
C LYS A 128 -7.86 -15.39 -12.90
N LEU A 129 -8.03 -15.55 -11.60
CA LEU A 129 -8.53 -16.80 -11.02
C LEU A 129 -10.02 -16.98 -11.37
N PRO A 130 -10.46 -18.15 -11.86
CA PRO A 130 -11.86 -18.41 -12.17
C PRO A 130 -12.75 -18.29 -10.93
N ILE A 131 -13.98 -17.80 -11.13
CA ILE A 131 -14.94 -17.50 -10.05
C ILE A 131 -15.21 -18.73 -9.17
N ARG A 132 -15.28 -19.92 -9.79
CA ARG A 132 -15.53 -21.20 -9.08
C ARG A 132 -14.48 -21.51 -8.01
N VAL A 133 -13.21 -21.24 -8.29
CA VAL A 133 -12.10 -21.49 -7.34
C VAL A 133 -12.18 -20.52 -6.15
N ARG A 134 -12.54 -19.26 -6.41
CA ARG A 134 -12.73 -18.25 -5.36
C ARG A 134 -13.91 -18.61 -4.44
N VAL A 135 -15.01 -19.09 -5.01
CA VAL A 135 -16.19 -19.51 -4.24
C VAL A 135 -15.89 -20.77 -3.44
N SER A 136 -15.17 -21.74 -4.02
CA SER A 136 -14.73 -22.95 -3.33
C SER A 136 -13.85 -22.63 -2.12
N GLU A 137 -12.87 -21.73 -2.25
CA GLU A 137 -12.05 -21.30 -1.12
C GLU A 137 -12.86 -20.59 -0.03
N TYR A 138 -13.87 -19.80 -0.41
CA TYR A 138 -14.72 -19.09 0.55
C TYR A 138 -15.66 -20.05 1.31
N LEU A 139 -16.21 -21.05 0.61
CA LEU A 139 -17.00 -22.12 1.21
C LEU A 139 -16.16 -22.98 2.16
N LYS A 140 -14.91 -23.31 1.78
CA LYS A 140 -13.98 -24.06 2.63
C LYS A 140 -13.56 -23.28 3.89
N ALA A 141 -13.48 -21.96 3.79
CA ALA A 141 -13.22 -21.08 4.93
C ALA A 141 -14.44 -20.89 5.85
N MET A 142 -15.66 -21.09 5.32
CA MET A 142 -16.91 -21.05 6.08
C MET A 142 -17.22 -22.37 6.81
N SER A 143 -16.77 -23.51 6.26
CA SER A 143 -17.04 -24.84 6.81
C SER A 143 -16.23 -25.20 8.06
N ASP A 144 -15.32 -24.33 8.51
CA ASP A 144 -14.57 -24.54 9.75
C ASP A 144 -15.44 -24.19 10.97
N LEU A 145 -16.37 -25.11 11.29
CA LEU A 145 -17.34 -24.99 12.39
C LEU A 145 -16.70 -24.71 13.76
N SER A 146 -15.40 -24.99 13.93
CA SER A 146 -14.69 -24.82 15.19
C SER A 146 -14.55 -23.35 15.64
N ILE A 147 -14.73 -22.38 14.72
CA ILE A 147 -14.62 -20.95 15.00
C ILE A 147 -15.97 -20.35 15.44
N PHE A 148 -17.08 -21.09 15.27
CA PHE A 148 -18.45 -20.63 15.49
C PHE A 148 -18.72 -20.05 16.90
N PRO A 149 -18.33 -20.70 18.03
CA PRO A 149 -18.65 -20.15 19.36
C PRO A 149 -17.91 -18.84 19.63
N PHE A 150 -16.65 -18.72 19.20
CA PHE A 150 -15.88 -17.48 19.33
C PHE A 150 -16.45 -16.36 18.46
N LEU A 151 -16.90 -16.70 17.25
CA LEU A 151 -17.53 -15.74 16.34
C LEU A 151 -18.86 -15.21 16.90
N LEU A 152 -19.63 -16.07 17.57
CA LEU A 152 -20.89 -15.71 18.22
C LEU A 152 -20.68 -14.78 19.41
N ILE A 153 -19.72 -15.07 20.30
CA ILE A 153 -19.37 -14.18 21.43
C ILE A 153 -18.91 -12.82 20.90
N LYS A 154 -18.07 -12.81 19.87
CA LYS A 154 -17.64 -11.57 19.23
C LYS A 154 -18.83 -10.80 18.66
N LEU A 155 -19.73 -11.46 17.95
CA LEU A 155 -20.93 -10.84 17.40
C LEU A 155 -21.81 -10.25 18.51
N LEU A 156 -21.97 -10.96 19.63
CA LEU A 156 -22.72 -10.50 20.79
C LEU A 156 -22.10 -9.24 21.41
N VAL A 157 -20.78 -9.23 21.64
CA VAL A 157 -20.07 -8.08 22.20
C VAL A 157 -20.15 -6.85 21.28
N PHE A 158 -19.90 -7.04 19.97
CA PHE A 158 -20.02 -5.96 18.99
C PHE A 158 -21.48 -5.50 18.84
N GLY A 159 -22.45 -6.40 18.95
CA GLY A 159 -23.87 -6.08 18.98
C GLY A 159 -24.22 -5.20 20.17
N LEU A 160 -23.80 -5.58 21.37
CA LEU A 160 -24.00 -4.80 22.60
C LEU A 160 -23.38 -3.40 22.51
N ILE A 161 -22.20 -3.28 21.90
CA ILE A 161 -21.58 -1.97 21.72
C ILE A 161 -22.38 -1.09 20.76
N TYR A 162 -23.01 -1.68 19.74
CA TYR A 162 -23.83 -0.97 18.77
C TYR A 162 -25.17 -0.46 19.36
N PHE A 163 -25.64 -1.05 20.46
CA PHE A 163 -26.81 -0.55 21.20
C PHE A 163 -26.58 0.83 21.83
N ILE A 164 -25.33 1.27 21.99
CA ILE A 164 -25.01 2.63 22.44
C ILE A 164 -24.98 3.55 21.22
N PRO A 165 -26.01 4.39 21.00
CA PRO A 165 -26.05 5.27 19.84
C PRO A 165 -24.85 6.22 19.84
N PHE A 166 -24.36 6.55 18.65
CA PHE A 166 -23.16 7.37 18.37
C PHE A 166 -21.83 6.74 18.83
N VAL A 167 -21.69 6.38 20.11
CA VAL A 167 -20.43 5.85 20.68
C VAL A 167 -20.12 4.47 20.13
N GLY A 168 -21.11 3.59 20.07
CA GLY A 168 -20.98 2.24 19.52
C GLY A 168 -20.39 2.22 18.11
N PRO A 169 -21.06 2.86 17.14
CA PRO A 169 -20.56 2.97 15.77
C PRO A 169 -19.14 3.54 15.67
N ILE A 170 -18.77 4.54 16.48
CA ILE A 170 -17.43 5.13 16.50
C ILE A 170 -16.39 4.10 16.96
N ILE A 171 -16.65 3.38 18.05
CA ILE A 171 -15.72 2.36 18.57
C ILE A 171 -15.52 1.24 17.54
N VAL A 172 -16.60 0.75 16.94
CA VAL A 172 -16.55 -0.30 15.91
C VAL A 172 -15.76 0.18 14.70
N LEU A 173 -16.00 1.43 14.25
CA LEU A 173 -15.25 2.07 13.17
C LEU A 173 -13.76 2.11 13.48
N LEU A 174 -13.37 2.54 14.68
CA LEU A 174 -11.97 2.58 15.11
C LEU A 174 -11.34 1.19 15.10
N PHE A 175 -12.04 0.16 15.60
CA PHE A 175 -11.51 -1.20 15.65
C PHE A 175 -11.33 -1.83 14.27
N GLN A 176 -12.26 -1.56 13.35
CA GLN A 176 -12.24 -2.15 12.01
C GLN A 176 -11.37 -1.35 11.01
N SER A 177 -11.10 -0.07 11.29
CA SER A 177 -10.34 0.85 10.42
C SER A 177 -9.00 0.30 9.96
N SER A 178 -8.17 -0.20 10.89
CA SER A 178 -6.82 -0.68 10.57
C SER A 178 -6.86 -1.87 9.62
N ARG A 179 -7.82 -2.79 9.79
CA ARG A 179 -8.05 -3.91 8.86
C ARG A 179 -8.59 -3.42 7.51
N ARG A 180 -9.46 -2.40 7.51
CA ARG A 180 -9.98 -1.79 6.29
C ARG A 180 -8.85 -1.17 5.46
N GLY A 181 -7.90 -0.48 6.10
CA GLY A 181 -6.74 0.10 5.41
C GLY A 181 -5.86 -0.96 4.75
N VAL A 182 -5.51 -2.04 5.45
CA VAL A 182 -4.73 -3.13 4.84
C VAL A 182 -5.46 -3.76 3.65
N LYS A 183 -6.78 -3.96 3.77
CA LYS A 183 -7.59 -4.49 2.68
C LYS A 183 -7.56 -3.59 1.46
N ALA A 184 -7.48 -2.26 1.64
CA ALA A 184 -7.40 -1.31 0.53
C ALA A 184 -6.13 -1.49 -0.32
N HIS A 185 -5.01 -1.87 0.30
CA HIS A 185 -3.76 -2.26 -0.39
C HIS A 185 -3.73 -3.73 -0.84
N GLY A 186 -4.82 -4.47 -0.72
CA GLY A 186 -4.86 -5.88 -1.11
C GLY A 186 -4.48 -6.13 -2.58
N ARG A 187 -4.76 -5.18 -3.48
CA ARG A 187 -4.32 -5.26 -4.89
C ARG A 187 -2.82 -5.01 -5.03
N TYR A 188 -2.30 -3.97 -4.40
CA TYR A 188 -0.88 -3.65 -4.36
C TYR A 188 -0.03 -4.82 -3.85
N PHE A 189 -0.38 -5.39 -2.69
CA PHE A 189 0.36 -6.51 -2.12
C PHE A 189 0.39 -7.74 -3.04
N LYS A 190 -0.73 -8.01 -3.73
CA LYS A 190 -0.80 -9.08 -4.73
C LYS A 190 0.08 -8.80 -5.95
N LEU A 191 0.16 -7.55 -6.40
CA LEU A 191 1.02 -7.17 -7.51
C LEU A 191 2.50 -7.24 -7.13
N ARG A 192 2.85 -6.86 -5.91
CA ARG A 192 4.21 -7.01 -5.38
C ARG A 192 4.63 -8.47 -5.19
N GLY A 193 3.66 -9.35 -4.92
CA GLY A 193 3.89 -10.77 -4.66
C GLY A 193 4.15 -11.08 -3.19
N PHE A 194 3.70 -10.21 -2.28
CA PHE A 194 3.90 -10.41 -0.85
C PHE A 194 3.10 -11.60 -0.31
N LEU A 195 3.72 -12.36 0.58
CA LEU A 195 3.11 -13.45 1.32
C LEU A 195 2.28 -12.92 2.49
N ARG A 196 1.44 -13.79 3.07
CA ARG A 196 0.63 -13.41 4.25
C ARG A 196 1.50 -13.04 5.46
N SER A 197 2.71 -13.59 5.57
CA SER A 197 3.71 -13.20 6.57
C SER A 197 4.12 -11.75 6.42
N ASP A 198 4.50 -11.36 5.21
CA ASP A 198 5.07 -10.06 4.90
C ASP A 198 4.01 -8.97 5.08
N ILE A 199 2.78 -9.25 4.64
CA ILE A 199 1.65 -8.33 4.86
C ILE A 199 1.40 -8.10 6.35
N ARG A 200 1.55 -9.12 7.20
CA ARG A 200 1.41 -8.96 8.66
C ARG A 200 2.52 -8.10 9.25
N GLU A 201 3.74 -8.24 8.76
CA GLU A 201 4.88 -7.44 9.21
C GLU A 201 4.75 -5.98 8.77
N ILE A 202 4.44 -5.75 7.49
CA ILE A 202 4.15 -4.42 6.93
C ILE A 202 3.00 -3.77 7.71
N HIS A 203 1.96 -4.53 8.05
CA HIS A 203 0.85 -4.02 8.85
C HIS A 203 1.27 -3.63 10.27
N LYS A 204 2.10 -4.44 10.94
CA LYS A 204 2.59 -4.14 12.29
C LYS A 204 3.43 -2.85 12.28
N LEU A 205 4.33 -2.73 11.30
CA LEU A 205 5.21 -1.57 11.17
C LEU A 205 4.44 -0.28 10.83
N ASN A 206 3.43 -0.37 9.97
CA ASN A 206 2.68 0.78 9.46
C ASN A 206 1.24 0.85 10.00
N ARG A 207 0.96 0.25 11.16
CA ARG A 207 -0.39 0.15 11.74
C ARG A 207 -1.10 1.52 11.82
N PRO A 208 -0.45 2.62 12.28
CA PRO A 208 -1.08 3.92 12.36
C PRO A 208 -1.50 4.48 10.99
N ALA A 209 -0.72 4.24 9.94
CA ALA A 209 -1.03 4.67 8.58
C ALA A 209 -2.30 3.98 8.06
N TYR A 210 -2.33 2.65 8.16
CA TYR A 210 -3.50 1.86 7.76
C TYR A 210 -4.74 2.19 8.59
N MET A 211 -4.57 2.49 9.88
CA MET A 211 -5.65 2.93 10.75
C MET A 211 -6.19 4.30 10.32
N GLY A 212 -5.32 5.30 10.09
CA GLY A 212 -5.71 6.63 9.63
C GLY A 212 -6.47 6.63 8.32
N TYR A 213 -5.94 5.93 7.32
CA TYR A 213 -6.64 5.71 6.04
C TYR A 213 -8.01 5.08 6.27
N GLY A 214 -8.05 4.01 7.07
CA GLY A 214 -9.28 3.25 7.32
C GLY A 214 -10.36 4.05 8.04
N ILE A 215 -9.98 4.93 8.98
CA ILE A 215 -10.93 5.79 9.70
C ILE A 215 -11.67 6.69 8.71
N VAL A 216 -10.92 7.44 7.90
CA VAL A 216 -11.50 8.40 6.95
C VAL A 216 -12.29 7.67 5.86
N ALA A 217 -11.75 6.57 5.33
CA ALA A 217 -12.45 5.77 4.33
C ALA A 217 -13.82 5.27 4.83
N LEU A 218 -13.86 4.74 6.06
CA LEU A 218 -15.11 4.27 6.67
C LEU A 218 -16.07 5.41 7.02
N TRP A 219 -15.53 6.58 7.40
CA TRP A 219 -16.32 7.77 7.65
C TRP A 219 -17.04 8.26 6.39
N LEU A 220 -16.33 8.29 5.26
CA LEU A 220 -16.92 8.62 3.97
C LEU A 220 -17.98 7.58 3.55
N GLU A 221 -17.72 6.29 3.82
CA GLU A 221 -18.62 5.17 3.52
C GLU A 221 -19.88 5.11 4.44
N LEU A 222 -20.03 6.02 5.41
CA LEU A 222 -21.14 5.99 6.37
C LEU A 222 -22.51 6.29 5.72
N PHE A 223 -22.51 7.04 4.61
CA PHE A 223 -23.73 7.44 3.92
C PHE A 223 -24.24 6.32 3.01
N PRO A 224 -25.39 5.66 3.29
CA PRO A 224 -25.82 4.46 2.57
C PRO A 224 -26.00 4.67 1.06
N PHE A 225 -26.51 5.85 0.66
CA PHE A 225 -26.73 6.18 -0.76
C PHE A 225 -25.45 6.55 -1.51
N ALA A 226 -24.46 7.12 -0.81
CA ALA A 226 -23.17 7.48 -1.40
C ALA A 226 -22.07 6.44 -1.10
N ASN A 227 -22.39 5.37 -0.36
CA ASN A 227 -21.42 4.38 0.11
C ASN A 227 -20.68 3.74 -1.07
N MET A 228 -21.40 3.33 -2.12
CA MET A 228 -20.74 2.72 -3.27
C MET A 228 -19.82 3.69 -4.01
N PHE A 229 -20.22 4.95 -4.11
CA PHE A 229 -19.40 6.02 -4.66
C PHE A 229 -18.12 6.21 -3.82
N PHE A 230 -18.25 6.35 -2.50
CA PHE A 230 -17.09 6.50 -1.62
C PHE A 230 -16.19 5.26 -1.58
N MET A 231 -16.75 4.05 -1.64
CA MET A 231 -15.94 2.83 -1.79
C MET A 231 -15.10 2.85 -3.07
N PHE A 232 -15.65 3.38 -4.17
CA PHE A 232 -14.92 3.55 -5.42
C PHE A 232 -13.81 4.60 -5.29
N THR A 233 -14.12 5.81 -4.80
CA THR A 233 -13.12 6.88 -4.64
C THR A 233 -12.05 6.55 -3.61
N ASN A 234 -12.41 5.86 -2.52
CA ASN A 234 -11.45 5.33 -1.55
C ASN A 234 -10.47 4.36 -2.23
N THR A 235 -10.96 3.50 -3.13
CA THR A 235 -10.09 2.59 -3.89
C THR A 235 -9.09 3.35 -4.77
N LEU A 236 -9.51 4.44 -5.42
CA LEU A 236 -8.59 5.33 -6.15
C LEU A 236 -7.55 5.94 -5.19
N GLY A 237 -7.99 6.40 -4.02
CA GLY A 237 -7.11 6.93 -2.97
C GLY A 237 -6.06 5.92 -2.50
N ALA A 238 -6.44 4.66 -2.30
CA ALA A 238 -5.51 3.58 -1.97
C ALA A 238 -4.55 3.24 -3.12
N ALA A 239 -4.96 3.44 -4.38
CA ALA A 239 -4.06 3.28 -5.52
C ALA A 239 -3.03 4.40 -5.56
N LEU A 240 -3.46 5.66 -5.39
CA LEU A 240 -2.56 6.81 -5.27
C LEU A 240 -1.59 6.66 -4.09
N TRP A 241 -2.07 6.10 -2.97
CA TRP A 241 -1.19 5.82 -1.84
C TRP A 241 -0.12 4.79 -2.18
N ALA A 242 -0.47 3.71 -2.87
CA ALA A 242 0.52 2.75 -3.34
C ALA A 242 1.52 3.35 -4.34
N VAL A 243 1.08 4.24 -5.24
CA VAL A 243 1.98 4.97 -6.14
C VAL A 243 2.97 5.82 -5.35
N ASP A 244 2.49 6.57 -4.35
CA ASP A 244 3.37 7.40 -3.52
C ASP A 244 4.36 6.53 -2.71
N ILE A 245 3.96 5.33 -2.27
CA ILE A 245 4.88 4.36 -1.64
C ILE A 245 5.98 3.95 -2.63
N GLU A 246 5.63 3.53 -3.85
CA GLU A 246 6.59 3.11 -4.87
C GLU A 246 7.56 4.24 -5.25
N ARG A 247 7.05 5.47 -5.43
CA ARG A 247 7.88 6.65 -5.72
C ARG A 247 8.87 6.94 -4.59
N ASN A 248 8.43 6.84 -3.34
CA ASN A 248 9.29 7.05 -2.18
C ASN A 248 10.34 5.93 -2.02
N GLU A 249 9.97 4.68 -2.28
CA GLU A 249 10.91 3.54 -2.26
C GLU A 249 12.02 3.74 -3.31
N LYS A 250 11.67 4.13 -4.54
CA LYS A 250 12.65 4.42 -5.60
C LYS A 250 13.55 5.60 -5.27
N ALA A 251 12.98 6.73 -4.85
CA ALA A 251 13.75 7.91 -4.49
C ALA A 251 14.73 7.63 -3.34
N THR A 252 14.36 6.75 -2.40
CA THR A 252 15.26 6.32 -1.31
C THR A 252 16.36 5.40 -1.84
N ALA A 253 16.03 4.46 -2.72
CA ALA A 253 17.01 3.56 -3.34
C ALA A 253 18.04 4.34 -4.18
N GLU A 254 17.61 5.34 -4.94
CA GLU A 254 18.48 6.22 -5.73
C GLU A 254 19.42 7.04 -4.84
N LYS A 255 18.91 7.65 -3.77
CA LYS A 255 19.75 8.38 -2.80
C LYS A 255 20.81 7.49 -2.18
N ASN A 256 20.42 6.28 -1.74
CA ASN A 256 21.35 5.32 -1.15
C ASN A 256 22.41 4.86 -2.17
N ALA A 257 22.03 4.69 -3.44
CA ALA A 257 22.97 4.33 -4.50
C ALA A 257 24.00 5.44 -4.76
N ILE A 258 23.57 6.71 -4.78
CA ILE A 258 24.45 7.87 -4.94
C ILE A 258 25.42 7.97 -3.74
N GLU A 259 24.92 7.80 -2.52
CA GLU A 259 25.75 7.83 -1.31
C GLU A 259 26.80 6.71 -1.32
N MET A 260 26.42 5.49 -1.72
CA MET A 260 27.36 4.37 -1.87
C MET A 260 28.40 4.62 -2.97
N GLN A 261 28.01 5.25 -4.08
CA GLN A 261 28.94 5.63 -5.16
C GLN A 261 29.93 6.71 -4.70
N GLN A 262 29.50 7.67 -3.89
CA GLN A 262 30.38 8.68 -3.31
C GLN A 262 31.36 8.05 -2.31
N LEU A 263 30.89 7.17 -1.43
CA LEU A 263 31.72 6.48 -0.45
C LEU A 263 32.79 5.61 -1.13
N THR A 264 32.41 4.85 -2.16
CA THR A 264 33.35 4.04 -2.94
C THR A 264 34.39 4.89 -3.65
N GLY A 265 34.01 6.01 -4.28
CA GLY A 265 34.96 6.93 -4.90
C GLY A 265 35.92 7.58 -3.88
N LEU A 266 35.46 7.90 -2.67
CA LEU A 266 36.32 8.41 -1.59
C LEU A 266 37.30 7.34 -1.08
N LEU A 267 36.86 6.09 -0.98
CA LEU A 267 37.72 4.96 -0.60
C LEU A 267 38.79 4.70 -1.67
N GLU A 268 38.43 4.70 -2.96
CA GLU A 268 39.40 4.56 -4.06
C GLU A 268 40.45 5.68 -4.02
N LYS A 269 40.03 6.94 -3.86
CA LYS A 269 40.95 8.07 -3.74
C LYS A 269 41.89 7.94 -2.54
N ARG A 270 41.40 7.45 -1.39
CA ARG A 270 42.23 7.19 -0.21
C ARG A 270 43.22 6.05 -0.45
N ILE A 271 42.80 4.98 -1.12
CA ILE A 271 43.69 3.85 -1.47
C ILE A 271 44.80 4.32 -2.42
N GLN A 272 44.48 5.15 -3.42
CA GLN A 272 45.48 5.73 -4.31
C GLN A 272 46.48 6.62 -3.57
N LEU A 273 46.01 7.50 -2.67
CA LEU A 273 46.89 8.33 -1.84
C LEU A 273 47.82 7.47 -0.97
N SER A 274 47.28 6.46 -0.27
CA SER A 274 48.07 5.55 0.55
C SER A 274 49.07 4.71 -0.26
N SER A 275 48.72 4.32 -1.49
CA SER A 275 49.63 3.62 -2.40
C SER A 275 50.75 4.53 -2.89
N ASN A 276 50.45 5.80 -3.16
CA ASN A 276 51.41 6.79 -3.63
C ASN A 276 52.41 7.18 -2.53
N ASP A 277 51.95 7.32 -1.29
CA ASP A 277 52.80 7.52 -0.11
C ASP A 277 53.75 6.33 0.11
N ASN A 278 53.28 5.09 -0.11
CA ASN A 278 54.12 3.89 -0.06
C ASN A 278 55.19 3.86 -1.17
N HIS A 279 54.86 4.34 -2.38
CA HIS A 279 55.86 4.45 -3.46
C HIS A 279 56.92 5.52 -3.18
N GLN A 280 56.55 6.65 -2.55
CA GLN A 280 57.52 7.66 -2.12
C GLN A 280 58.41 7.15 -0.98
N GLY A 281 57.86 6.41 0.00
CA GLY A 281 58.63 5.74 1.03
C GLY A 281 59.61 4.69 0.47
N ALA A 282 59.18 3.90 -0.52
CA ALA A 282 60.04 2.92 -1.19
C ALA A 282 61.15 3.57 -2.04
N GLN A 283 60.88 4.71 -2.70
CA GLN A 283 61.89 5.47 -3.41
C GLN A 283 62.91 6.11 -2.45
N LEU A 284 62.48 6.63 -1.30
CA LEU A 284 63.39 7.13 -0.26
C LEU A 284 64.28 6.03 0.32
N VAL A 285 63.76 4.82 0.55
CA VAL A 285 64.55 3.66 0.99
C VAL A 285 65.52 3.19 -0.10
N THR A 286 65.15 3.29 -1.39
CA THR A 286 66.03 2.94 -2.52
C THR A 286 67.14 3.97 -2.73
N ILE A 287 66.84 5.26 -2.54
CA ILE A 287 67.83 6.36 -2.60
C ILE A 287 68.77 6.32 -1.38
N LEU A 288 68.29 5.93 -0.21
CA LEU A 288 69.09 5.77 1.01
C LEU A 288 69.87 4.45 1.09
N SER A 289 69.66 3.51 0.16
CA SER A 289 70.35 2.20 0.12
C SER A 289 71.38 2.07 -1.01
N GLN A 290 71.66 3.13 -1.77
CA GLN A 290 72.83 3.16 -2.64
C GLN A 290 74.11 3.43 -1.80
N PRO A 291 75.11 2.55 -1.81
CA PRO A 291 76.36 2.77 -1.08
C PRO A 291 77.20 3.87 -1.76
N PRO A 292 78.00 4.63 -1.00
CA PRO A 292 78.92 5.61 -1.57
C PRO A 292 80.01 4.87 -2.36
N GLU A 293 80.25 5.29 -3.60
CA GLU A 293 81.43 4.87 -4.36
C GLU A 293 82.69 5.22 -3.56
N ALA A 294 83.39 4.19 -3.07
CA ALA A 294 84.66 4.32 -2.39
C ALA A 294 85.80 4.05 -3.37
N ASN A 295 86.58 5.11 -3.61
CA ASN A 295 87.95 5.18 -4.12
C ASN A 295 88.70 3.83 -4.26
N GLN A 296 89.16 3.56 -5.48
CA GLN A 296 90.38 2.78 -5.72
C GLN A 296 91.42 3.69 -6.38
N GLU A 297 92.44 4.08 -5.62
CA GLU A 297 93.86 4.11 -6.02
C GLU A 297 94.65 5.00 -5.05
N ILE A 298 95.20 4.40 -3.99
CA ILE A 298 96.46 4.85 -3.40
C ILE A 298 97.29 3.59 -3.13
N THR A 299 98.23 3.30 -4.01
CA THR A 299 99.44 2.56 -3.67
C THR A 299 100.55 3.00 -4.61
N LYS A 300 101.31 4.02 -4.22
CA LYS A 300 102.78 4.07 -4.25
C LYS A 300 103.32 5.48 -4.02
N GLU A 301 104.42 5.50 -3.28
CA GLU A 301 105.49 6.51 -3.30
C GLU A 301 105.26 7.82 -2.54
N GLU A 302 105.63 7.78 -1.26
CA GLU A 302 106.34 8.89 -0.64
C GLU A 302 107.75 8.39 -0.30
N ASN A 303 108.73 8.77 -1.12
CA ASN A 303 110.12 8.86 -0.69
C ASN A 303 110.84 9.95 -1.49
N THR A 304 111.22 10.98 -0.73
CA THR A 304 112.44 11.80 -0.91
C THR A 304 112.43 12.88 -1.99
N HIS A 305 112.14 14.11 -1.55
CA HIS A 305 112.83 15.29 -2.07
C HIS A 305 114.29 15.27 -1.58
N GLN A 306 115.22 15.09 -2.50
CA GLN A 306 116.56 15.68 -2.42
C GLN A 306 116.85 16.37 -3.77
N GLU A 307 116.73 17.70 -3.73
CA GLU A 307 117.84 18.60 -4.04
C GLU A 307 118.59 18.37 -5.36
N ASN A 308 118.29 19.22 -6.34
CA ASN A 308 119.23 19.67 -7.36
C ASN A 308 118.84 21.09 -7.81
N ALA A 309 119.49 22.09 -7.21
CA ALA A 309 119.76 23.36 -7.86
C ALA A 309 121.28 23.58 -7.81
N ASN A 310 121.84 23.74 -9.00
CA ASN A 310 123.26 23.74 -9.34
C ASN A 310 124.07 24.87 -8.70
N VAL A 311 125.36 24.59 -8.44
CA VAL A 311 126.48 25.51 -8.11
C VAL A 311 126.46 26.10 -6.71
#